data_AF-A0A537RYR1-F1
#
_entry.id   AF-A0A537RYR1-F1
#
_cell.length_a   1.000
_cell.length_b   1.000
_cell.length_c   1.000
_cell.angle_alpha   90.00
_cell.angle_beta   90.00
_cell.angle_gamma   90.00
#
_symmetry.space_group_name_H-M   'P 1'
#
loop_
_entity.id
_entity.type
_entity.pdbx_description
1 polymer ?
#
loop_
_entity_poly.entity_id
_entity_poly.type
_entity_poly.pdbx_seq_one_letter_code
_entity_poly.pdbx_strand_id
1 'polypeptide(L)' 'MAKKPADARRKLVEFDAETWQALDLLARESMKTLQELADEAFRDLLHKYGRPTDLKAALRQSARSSAPRASSHARRGQRG' A
#
# COMPACT_ATOMS: atom_id res chain seq x y z
N MET A 1 26.65 -6.87 8.54
CA MET A 1 26.46 -5.62 7.76
C MET A 1 25.10 -5.71 7.08
N ALA A 2 24.06 -5.05 7.61
CA ALA A 2 22.70 -5.14 7.08
C ALA A 2 22.64 -4.46 5.69
N LYS A 3 22.10 -5.19 4.69
CA LYS A 3 21.90 -4.71 3.33
C LYS A 3 21.06 -3.43 3.35
N LYS A 4 21.64 -2.32 2.90
CA LYS A 4 20.96 -1.05 2.65
C LYS A 4 19.80 -1.32 1.67
N PRO A 5 18.53 -0.99 1.99
CA PRO A 5 17.46 -1.12 1.01
C PRO A 5 17.77 -0.19 -0.16
N ALA A 6 17.82 -0.75 -1.37
CA ALA A 6 18.46 -0.14 -2.53
C ALA A 6 17.72 1.09 -3.11
N ASP A 7 16.56 1.51 -2.58
CA ASP A 7 15.77 2.62 -3.13
C ASP A 7 15.01 3.45 -2.06
N ALA A 8 15.62 3.68 -0.89
CA ALA A 8 14.98 4.51 0.14
C ALA A 8 14.86 5.97 -0.34
N ARG A 9 13.64 6.44 -0.58
CA ARG A 9 13.32 7.85 -0.93
C ARG A 9 13.06 8.65 0.35
N ARG A 10 13.68 9.83 0.47
CA ARG A 10 13.51 10.73 1.62
C ARG A 10 12.85 12.04 1.17
N LYS A 11 11.89 12.53 1.93
CA LYS A 11 11.19 13.79 1.71
C LYS A 11 11.05 14.51 3.04
N LEU A 12 11.33 15.82 3.06
CA LEU A 12 10.99 16.67 4.20
C LEU A 12 9.50 16.97 4.16
N VAL A 13 8.84 16.77 5.31
CA VAL A 13 7.41 16.97 5.51
C VAL A 13 7.26 17.89 6.72
N GLU A 14 6.47 18.94 6.56
CA GLU A 14 6.13 19.84 7.66
C GLU A 14 5.05 19.21 8.53
N PHE A 15 5.20 19.35 9.84
CA PHE A 15 4.20 18.99 10.84
C PHE A 15 3.96 20.22 11.69
N ASP A 16 2.71 20.46 12.07
CA ASP A 16 2.43 21.36 13.18
C ASP A 16 2.96 20.76 14.49
N ALA A 17 3.11 21.61 15.50
CA ALA A 17 3.71 21.22 16.77
C ALA A 17 2.87 20.17 17.54
N GLU A 18 1.54 20.23 17.43
CA GLU A 18 0.63 19.32 18.13
C GLU A 18 0.72 17.92 17.52
N THR A 19 0.66 17.82 16.20
CA THR A 19 0.84 16.57 15.45
C THR A 19 2.20 15.95 15.74
N TRP A 20 3.27 16.76 15.77
CA TRP A 20 4.61 16.25 16.07
C TRP A 20 4.70 15.63 17.48
N GLN A 21 4.13 16.30 18.49
CA GLN A 21 4.12 15.78 19.86
C GLN A 21 3.29 14.50 19.97
N ALA A 22 2.13 14.43 19.32
CA ALA A 22 1.29 13.24 19.30
C ALA A 22 2.01 12.04 18.65
N LEU A 23 2.73 12.26 17.55
CA LEU A 23 3.54 11.23 16.90
C LEU A 23 4.69 10.74 17.76
N ASP A 24 5.40 11.65 18.46
CA ASP A 24 6.49 11.26 19.37
C ASP A 24 5.98 10.44 20.56
N LEU A 25 4.85 10.84 21.15
CA LEU A 25 4.22 10.08 22.23
C LEU A 25 3.79 8.69 21.77
N LEU A 26 3.10 8.61 20.64
CA LEU A 26 2.65 7.34 20.06
C LEU A 26 3.83 6.41 19.75
N ALA A 27 4.93 6.94 19.20
CA ALA A 27 6.14 6.19 18.94
C ALA A 27 6.71 5.54 20.21
N ARG A 28 6.76 6.31 21.32
CA ARG A 28 7.24 5.82 22.62
C ARG A 28 6.32 4.75 23.21
N GLU A 29 5.01 4.99 23.22
CA GLU A 29 4.02 4.07 23.77
C GLU A 29 3.97 2.74 23.01
N SER A 30 4.11 2.80 21.68
CA SER A 30 4.10 1.62 20.82
C SER A 30 5.48 0.97 20.65
N MET A 31 6.54 1.55 21.22
CA MET A 31 7.95 1.17 21.00
C MET A 31 8.30 1.06 19.49
N LYS A 32 7.76 1.97 18.68
CA LYS A 32 8.00 2.05 17.24
C LYS A 32 8.83 3.28 16.91
N THR A 33 9.55 3.21 15.80
CA THR A 33 10.16 4.38 15.17
C THR A 33 9.12 5.16 14.35
N LEU A 34 9.38 6.45 14.10
CA LEU A 34 8.56 7.27 13.21
C LEU A 34 8.43 6.65 11.81
N GLN A 35 9.48 5.99 11.31
CA GLN A 35 9.46 5.31 10.01
C GLN A 35 8.47 4.14 10.00
N GLU A 36 8.42 3.33 11.06
CA GLU A 36 7.47 2.21 11.15
C GLU A 36 6.02 2.69 11.24
N LEU A 37 5.77 3.77 11.99
CA LEU A 37 4.46 4.42 12.00
C LEU A 37 4.07 4.95 10.62
N ALA A 38 5.00 5.58 9.91
CA ALA A 38 4.77 6.06 8.55
C ALA A 38 4.50 4.91 7.58
N ASP A 39 5.26 3.82 7.65
CA ASP A 39 5.07 2.64 6.79
C ASP A 39 3.69 2.00 7.01
N GLU A 40 3.21 1.94 8.26
CA GLU A 40 1.86 1.48 8.59
C GLU A 40 0.79 2.42 8.00
N ALA A 41 0.87 3.72 8.30
CA ALA A 41 -0.07 4.71 7.81
C ALA A 41 -0.12 4.75 6.27
N PHE A 42 1.02 4.65 5.59
CA PHE A 42 1.07 4.63 4.12
C PHE A 42 0.49 3.36 3.53
N ARG A 43 0.70 2.19 4.15
CA ARG A 43 0.05 0.95 3.69
C ARG A 43 -1.47 1.07 3.77
N ASP A 44 -1.98 1.56 4.89
CA ASP A 44 -3.43 1.72 5.09
C ASP A 44 -4.01 2.76 4.11
N LEU A 45 -3.30 3.88 3.90
CA LEU A 45 -3.67 4.90 2.93
C LEU A 45 -3.72 4.33 1.51
N LEU A 46 -2.66 3.64 1.07
CA LEU A 46 -2.58 3.07 -0.28
C LEU A 46 -3.63 1.97 -0.47
N HIS A 47 -3.88 1.14 0.54
CA HIS A 47 -4.92 0.12 0.52
C HIS A 47 -6.30 0.74 0.32
N LYS A 48 -6.63 1.81 1.06
CA LYS A 48 -7.89 2.56 0.91
C LYS A 48 -8.13 3.06 -0.51
N TYR A 49 -7.08 3.41 -1.25
CA TYR A 49 -7.16 3.88 -2.64
C TYR A 49 -6.92 2.78 -3.69
N GLY A 50 -6.90 1.50 -3.28
CA GLY A 50 -6.71 0.38 -4.20
C GLY A 50 -5.33 0.35 -4.87
N ARG A 51 -4.34 0.98 -4.24
CA ARG A 51 -2.94 0.93 -4.70
C ARG A 51 -2.26 -0.30 -4.10
N PRO A 52 -1.48 -1.05 -4.90
CA PRO A 52 -0.74 -2.18 -4.38
C PRO A 52 0.36 -1.68 -3.43
N THR A 53 0.33 -2.15 -2.20
CA THR A 53 1.26 -1.77 -1.12
C THR A 53 2.59 -2.53 -1.18
N ASP A 54 2.63 -3.62 -1.96
CA ASP A 54 3.77 -4.54 -2.05
C ASP A 54 4.00 -4.97 -3.49
N LEU A 55 5.25 -5.32 -3.81
CA LEU A 55 5.63 -5.86 -5.13
C LEU A 55 4.73 -7.04 -5.54
N LYS A 56 4.39 -7.92 -4.60
CA LYS A 56 3.50 -9.06 -4.84
C LYS A 56 2.07 -8.62 -5.20
N ALA A 57 1.57 -7.57 -4.56
CA ALA A 57 0.26 -6.99 -4.85
C ALA A 57 0.27 -6.32 -6.23
N ALA A 58 1.35 -5.60 -6.57
CA ALA A 58 1.52 -4.95 -7.86
C ALA A 58 1.60 -5.97 -9.00
N LEU A 59 2.36 -7.05 -8.83
CA LEU A 59 2.46 -8.14 -9.80
C LEU A 59 1.11 -8.83 -10.03
N ARG A 60 0.34 -9.08 -8.95
CA ARG A 60 -1.02 -9.63 -9.06
C ARG A 60 -1.97 -8.69 -9.83
N GLN A 61 -1.89 -7.38 -9.61
CA GLN A 61 -2.71 -6.41 -10.34
C GLN A 61 -2.33 -6.36 -11.82
N SER A 62 -1.04 -6.30 -12.16
CA SER A 62 -0.57 -6.33 -13.55
C SER A 62 -1.01 -7.62 -14.27
N ALA A 63 -0.88 -8.78 -13.61
CA ALA A 63 -1.34 -10.05 -14.18
C ALA A 63 -2.86 -10.10 -14.40
N ARG A 64 -3.64 -9.45 -13.53
CA ARG A 64 -5.11 -9.42 -13.63
C ARG A 64 -5.60 -8.42 -14.68
N SER A 65 -4.88 -7.32 -14.90
CA SER A 65 -5.15 -6.38 -16.01
C SER A 65 -4.85 -6.99 -17.37
N SER A 66 -3.93 -7.95 -17.45
CA SER A 66 -3.58 -8.67 -18.69
C SER A 66 -4.49 -9.86 -19.01
N ALA A 67 -5.37 -10.26 -18.08
CA ALA A 67 -6.30 -11.36 -18.32
C ALA A 67 -7.46 -10.87 -19.20
N PRO A 68 -7.72 -11.48 -20.37
CA PRO A 68 -8.87 -11.13 -21.18
C PRO A 68 -10.14 -11.37 -20.35
N ARG A 69 -10.96 -10.33 -20.21
CA ARG A 69 -12.28 -10.44 -19.58
C ARG A 69 -13.05 -11.49 -20.38
N ALA A 70 -13.21 -12.69 -19.84
CA ALA A 70 -14.05 -13.71 -20.45
C ALA A 70 -15.46 -13.13 -20.55
N SER A 71 -15.83 -12.67 -21.75
CA SER A 71 -17.15 -12.17 -22.05
C SER A 71 -18.11 -13.34 -21.89
N SER A 72 -18.97 -13.25 -20.88
CA SER A 72 -20.12 -14.12 -20.70
C SER A 72 -21.13 -13.85 -21.83
N HIS A 73 -20.84 -14.38 -23.01
CA HIS A 73 -21.71 -14.30 -24.18
C HIS A 73 -21.89 -15.67 -24.83
N ALA A 74 -22.42 -16.63 -24.07
CA ALA A 74 -22.89 -17.89 -24.65
C ALA A 74 -23.82 -18.66 -23.70
N ARG A 75 -25.02 -18.13 -23.41
CA ARG A 75 -26.19 -18.96 -23.00
C ARG A 75 -27.48 -18.34 -23.51
N ARG A 76 -27.61 -18.23 -24.83
CA ARG A 76 -28.90 -18.03 -25.50
C ARG A 76 -28.97 -19.00 -26.68
N GLY A 77 -29.92 -19.92 -26.63
CA GLY A 77 -30.29 -20.78 -27.75
C GLY A 77 -29.73 -22.20 -27.68
N GLN A 78 -30.44 -23.09 -26.99
CA GLN A 78 -30.67 -24.47 -27.45
C GLN A 78 -31.83 -25.06 -26.64
N ARG A 79 -33.04 -24.74 -27.10
CA ARG A 79 -34.25 -25.53 -26.88
C ARG A 79 -34.95 -25.57 -28.24
N GLY A 80 -34.85 -26.71 -28.90
CA GLY A 80 -35.47 -27.08 -30.16
C GLY A 80 -35.50 -28.58 -30.19
#